data_AF-A0A7X7QKB6-F1
#
_entry.id   AF-A0A7X7QKB6-F1
#
_cell.length_a   1.000
_cell.length_b   1.000
_cell.length_c   1.000
_cell.angle_alpha   90.00
_cell.angle_beta   90.00
_cell.angle_gamma   90.00
#
_symmetry.space_group_name_H-M   'P 1'
#
loop_
_entity.id
_entity.type
_entity.pdbx_description
1 polymer ?
#
loop_
_entity_poly.entity_id
_entity_poly.type
_entity_poly.pdbx_seq_one_letter_code
_entity_poly.pdbx_strand_id
1 'polypeptide(L)'
;IAFFLDLARFYHARREWLLWGEMLAPGRLEVAEVAVTCITRSIFTRPESIEPFTVRRPAVLHSAWRAEDGQAGMLLINYTREAQHVVIRRDDGLRFEPSDGLTLPPRSACWLTALAAAPV
;
A
#
# COMPACT_ATOMS: atom_id res chain seq x y z
N ILE A 1 -1.23 -13.95 14.76
CA ILE A 1 -0.53 -13.07 15.74
C ILE A 1 0.77 -12.52 15.15
N ALA A 2 1.66 -13.35 14.58
CA ALA A 2 2.92 -12.89 13.96
C ALA A 2 2.75 -11.72 12.97
N PHE A 3 1.83 -11.83 12.00
CA PHE A 3 1.58 -10.76 11.01
C PHE A 3 1.24 -9.38 11.62
N PHE A 4 0.42 -9.34 12.68
CA PHE A 4 0.09 -8.06 13.33
C PHE A 4 1.29 -7.45 14.07
N LEU A 5 2.15 -8.28 14.65
CA LEU A 5 3.40 -7.82 15.27
C LEU A 5 4.38 -7.31 14.20
N ASP A 6 4.47 -7.99 13.07
CA ASP A 6 5.33 -7.57 11.96
C ASP A 6 4.83 -6.27 11.34
N LEU A 7 3.50 -6.09 11.20
CA LEU A 7 2.92 -4.84 10.75
C LEU A 7 3.15 -3.70 11.76
N ALA A 8 3.04 -3.97 13.06
CA ALA A 8 3.33 -2.98 14.09
C ALA A 8 4.81 -2.55 14.07
N ARG A 9 5.74 -3.52 13.98
CA ARG A 9 7.18 -3.24 13.82
C ARG A 9 7.46 -2.45 12.54
N PHE A 10 6.82 -2.83 11.44
CA PHE A 10 6.92 -2.14 10.16
C PHE A 10 6.49 -0.67 10.32
N TYR A 11 5.31 -0.43 10.89
CA TYR A 11 4.79 0.91 11.14
C TYR A 11 5.73 1.74 12.03
N HIS A 12 6.17 1.19 13.16
CA HIS A 12 7.05 1.90 14.10
C HIS A 12 8.39 2.29 13.49
N ALA A 13 8.93 1.47 12.59
CA ALA A 13 10.17 1.76 11.88
C ALA A 13 10.02 2.77 10.73
N ARG A 14 8.79 3.16 10.35
CA ARG A 14 8.50 4.16 9.30
C ARG A 14 7.60 5.30 9.79
N ARG A 15 7.60 5.60 11.09
CA ARG A 15 6.75 6.65 11.70
C ARG A 15 7.00 8.05 11.11
N GLU A 16 8.24 8.35 10.76
CA GLU A 16 8.60 9.62 10.11
C GLU A 16 7.81 9.88 8.82
N TRP A 17 7.42 8.83 8.11
CA TRP A 17 6.53 8.93 6.95
C TRP A 17 5.06 8.72 7.31
N LEU A 18 4.74 7.61 8.00
CA LEU A 18 3.37 7.12 8.13
C LEU A 18 2.55 7.81 9.23
N LEU A 19 3.20 8.53 10.15
CA LEU A 19 2.55 9.26 11.22
C LEU A 19 2.75 10.76 11.08
N TRP A 20 3.99 11.18 10.81
CA TRP A 20 4.36 12.61 10.77
C TRP A 20 4.50 13.15 9.35
N GLY A 21 4.62 12.28 8.36
CA GLY A 21 4.85 12.66 6.98
C GLY A 21 3.61 13.20 6.26
N GLU A 22 3.86 13.88 5.15
CA GLU A 22 2.84 14.32 4.21
C GLU A 22 2.46 13.17 3.28
N MET A 23 1.16 12.86 3.19
CA MET A 23 0.67 11.90 2.20
C MET A 23 0.68 12.53 0.81
N LEU A 24 1.41 11.90 -0.12
CA LEU A 24 1.50 12.33 -1.51
C LEU A 24 0.43 11.66 -2.37
N ALA A 25 0.29 12.13 -3.62
CA ALA A 25 -0.46 11.38 -4.62
C ALA A 25 0.10 9.95 -4.73
N PRO A 26 -0.73 8.90 -4.68
CA PRO A 26 -0.26 7.52 -4.61
C PRO A 26 0.34 7.03 -5.95
N GLY A 27 0.07 7.73 -7.06
CA GLY A 27 0.41 7.24 -8.40
C GLY A 27 -0.45 6.04 -8.80
N ARG A 28 -0.06 5.33 -9.85
CA ARG A 28 -0.76 4.15 -10.37
C ARG A 28 0.04 2.88 -10.12
N LEU A 29 -0.67 1.79 -9.87
CA LEU A 29 -0.12 0.44 -9.89
C LEU A 29 -0.73 -0.35 -11.04
N GLU A 30 0.12 -1.03 -11.79
CA GLU A 30 -0.30 -2.14 -12.64
C GLU A 30 -0.23 -3.40 -11.78
N VAL A 31 -1.39 -3.94 -11.44
CA VAL A 31 -1.53 -5.10 -10.56
C VAL A 31 -2.81 -5.84 -10.90
N ALA A 32 -2.83 -7.15 -10.62
CA ALA A 32 -4.06 -7.92 -10.73
C ALA A 32 -5.15 -7.35 -9.83
N GLU A 33 -6.40 -7.45 -10.28
CA GLU A 33 -7.55 -7.24 -9.42
C GLU A 33 -8.04 -8.57 -8.83
N VAL A 34 -8.61 -8.51 -7.64
CA VAL A 34 -9.24 -9.63 -6.95
C VAL A 34 -10.67 -9.31 -6.57
N ALA A 35 -11.51 -10.34 -6.47
CA ALA A 35 -12.85 -10.20 -5.92
C ALA A 35 -12.75 -10.11 -4.40
N VAL A 36 -13.30 -9.05 -3.83
CA VAL A 36 -13.32 -8.80 -2.38
C VAL A 36 -14.76 -8.72 -1.92
N THR A 37 -15.11 -9.53 -0.93
CA THR A 37 -16.39 -9.42 -0.22
C THR A 37 -16.27 -8.30 0.80
N CYS A 38 -17.05 -7.25 0.58
CA CYS A 38 -17.18 -6.10 1.45
C CYS A 38 -18.50 -6.16 2.21
N ILE A 39 -18.55 -5.45 3.32
CA ILE A 39 -19.80 -5.13 4.04
C ILE A 39 -19.86 -3.64 4.24
N THR A 40 -21.06 -3.07 4.16
CA THR A 40 -21.31 -1.69 4.56
C THR A 40 -22.09 -1.72 5.87
N ARG A 41 -21.52 -1.14 6.93
CA ARG A 41 -22.18 -1.04 8.23
C ARG A 41 -21.79 0.25 8.94
N SER A 42 -22.69 0.76 9.76
CA SER A 42 -22.43 1.76 10.79
C SER A 42 -22.45 1.09 12.17
N ILE A 43 -22.18 1.87 13.22
CA ILE A 43 -22.31 1.41 14.61
C ILE A 43 -23.75 1.05 15.02
N PHE A 44 -24.75 1.44 14.23
CA PHE A 44 -26.17 1.16 14.47
C PHE A 44 -26.75 0.07 13.54
N THR A 45 -25.96 -0.45 12.60
CA THR A 45 -26.42 -1.51 11.70
C THR A 45 -26.65 -2.80 12.49
N ARG A 46 -27.86 -3.36 12.41
CA ARG A 46 -28.18 -4.62 13.06
C ARG A 46 -27.42 -5.77 12.38
N PRO A 47 -26.87 -6.75 13.12
CA PRO A 47 -26.10 -7.84 12.51
C PRO A 47 -26.85 -8.57 11.39
N GLU A 48 -28.15 -8.81 11.58
CA GLU A 48 -29.03 -9.49 10.63
C GLU A 48 -29.32 -8.69 9.35
N SER A 49 -29.07 -7.37 9.35
CA SER A 49 -29.28 -6.52 8.17
C SER A 49 -27.98 -6.22 7.41
N ILE A 50 -26.87 -6.87 7.77
CA ILE A 50 -25.59 -6.70 7.05
C ILE A 50 -25.64 -7.54 5.79
N GLU A 51 -25.69 -6.88 4.63
CA GLU A 51 -25.62 -7.53 3.33
C GLU A 51 -24.20 -7.46 2.75
N PRO A 52 -23.52 -8.61 2.55
CA PRO A 52 -22.25 -8.64 1.86
C PRO A 52 -22.44 -8.36 0.37
N PHE A 53 -21.49 -7.63 -0.20
CA PHE A 53 -21.43 -7.42 -1.65
C PHE A 53 -20.00 -7.66 -2.14
N THR A 54 -19.87 -8.06 -3.41
CA THR A 54 -18.56 -8.34 -4.01
C THR A 54 -18.14 -7.21 -4.93
N VAL A 55 -16.90 -6.77 -4.79
CA VAL A 55 -16.29 -5.74 -5.64
C VAL A 55 -14.92 -6.19 -6.13
N ARG A 56 -14.55 -5.74 -7.33
CA ARG A 56 -13.19 -5.88 -7.83
C ARG A 56 -12.31 -4.77 -7.25
N ARG A 57 -11.16 -5.14 -6.71
CA ARG A 57 -10.18 -4.22 -6.13
C ARG A 57 -8.77 -4.65 -6.53
N PRO A 58 -7.81 -3.70 -6.63
CA PRO A 58 -6.40 -4.04 -6.76
C PRO A 58 -5.97 -5.05 -5.69
N ALA A 59 -5.18 -6.05 -6.05
CA ALA A 59 -4.66 -7.06 -5.12
C ALA A 59 -3.65 -6.49 -4.12
N VAL A 60 -3.09 -5.33 -4.44
CA VAL A 60 -2.12 -4.61 -3.62
C VAL A 60 -2.65 -3.20 -3.37
N LEU A 61 -2.61 -2.78 -2.11
CA LEU A 61 -2.91 -1.41 -1.71
C LEU A 61 -1.61 -0.61 -1.63
N HIS A 62 -1.65 0.66 -2.00
CA HIS A 62 -0.47 1.52 -1.94
C HIS A 62 -0.76 2.95 -1.50
N SER A 63 0.25 3.57 -0.93
CA SER A 63 0.27 5.00 -0.62
C SER A 63 1.70 5.53 -0.69
N ALA A 64 1.85 6.80 -1.05
CA ALA A 64 3.14 7.48 -1.10
C ALA A 64 3.20 8.59 -0.05
N TRP A 65 4.39 8.83 0.48
CA TRP A 65 4.61 9.71 1.62
C TRP A 65 5.91 10.49 1.48
N ARG A 66 5.97 11.66 2.10
CA ARG A 66 7.19 12.46 2.26
C ARG A 66 7.44 12.70 3.74
N ALA A 67 8.63 12.34 4.22
CA ALA A 67 9.05 12.68 5.59
C ALA A 67 9.47 14.17 5.68
N GLU A 68 9.65 14.66 6.89
CA GLU A 68 10.03 16.07 7.16
C GLU A 68 11.38 16.44 6.54
N ASP A 69 12.31 15.50 6.44
CA ASP A 69 13.60 15.65 5.75
C ASP A 69 13.49 15.73 4.21
N GLY A 70 12.28 15.64 3.67
CA GLY A 70 11.98 15.65 2.25
C GLY A 70 12.09 14.28 1.57
N GLN A 71 12.58 13.25 2.26
CA GLN A 71 12.73 11.91 1.72
C GLN A 71 11.35 11.31 1.41
N ALA A 72 11.13 10.95 0.14
CA ALA A 72 9.90 10.30 -0.27
C ALA A 72 9.99 8.76 -0.17
N GLY A 73 8.85 8.13 0.06
CA GLY A 73 8.73 6.68 0.08
C GLY A 73 7.32 6.19 -0.27
N MET A 74 7.19 4.90 -0.52
CA MET A 74 5.95 4.24 -0.89
C MET A 74 5.73 2.99 -0.05
N LEU A 75 4.52 2.87 0.47
CA LEU A 75 4.01 1.67 1.12
C LEU A 75 3.25 0.83 0.09
N LEU A 76 3.57 -0.47 0.05
CA LEU A 76 2.83 -1.49 -0.69
C LEU A 76 2.35 -2.56 0.29
N ILE A 77 1.07 -2.95 0.21
CA ILE A 77 0.49 -4.01 1.05
C ILE A 77 -0.21 -5.03 0.16
N ASN A 78 0.35 -6.24 0.10
CA ASN A 78 -0.35 -7.39 -0.44
C ASN A 78 -1.24 -7.99 0.64
N TYR A 79 -2.55 -7.70 0.56
CA TYR A 79 -3.54 -8.24 1.49
C TYR A 79 -4.11 -9.58 1.03
N THR A 80 -3.68 -10.12 -0.11
CA THR A 80 -4.15 -11.40 -0.62
C THR A 80 -3.39 -12.56 0.03
N ARG A 81 -3.80 -13.79 -0.28
CA ARG A 81 -3.12 -15.03 0.16
C ARG A 81 -2.15 -15.58 -0.88
N GLU A 82 -1.96 -14.86 -1.99
CA GLU A 82 -1.10 -15.25 -3.10
C GLU A 82 -0.02 -14.20 -3.31
N ALA A 83 1.10 -14.57 -3.93
CA ALA A 83 2.10 -13.60 -4.33
C ALA A 83 1.53 -12.69 -5.44
N GLN A 84 1.87 -11.40 -5.41
CA GLN A 84 1.38 -10.43 -6.38
C GLN A 84 2.54 -9.69 -7.02
N HIS A 85 2.57 -9.65 -8.35
CA HIS A 85 3.50 -8.80 -9.10
C HIS A 85 2.90 -7.41 -9.28
N VAL A 86 3.69 -6.37 -9.04
CA VAL A 86 3.27 -4.97 -9.18
C VAL A 86 4.28 -4.17 -9.99
N VAL A 87 3.78 -3.29 -10.86
CA VAL A 87 4.59 -2.26 -11.53
C VAL A 87 4.10 -0.89 -11.11
N ILE A 88 5.01 -0.03 -10.69
CA ILE A 88 4.70 1.33 -10.21
C ILE A 88 4.78 2.30 -11.39
N ARG A 89 3.74 3.10 -11.59
CA ARG A 89 3.66 4.11 -12.66
C ARG A 89 3.36 5.48 -12.06
N ARG A 90 4.26 6.43 -12.28
CA ARG A 90 4.18 7.79 -11.75
C ARG A 90 4.64 8.80 -12.78
N ASP A 91 3.89 9.90 -12.85
CA ASP A 91 4.12 10.98 -13.81
C ASP A 91 4.69 12.24 -13.12
N ASP A 92 4.96 12.17 -11.81
CA ASP A 92 5.41 13.28 -10.96
C ASP A 92 6.92 13.30 -10.68
N GLY A 93 7.69 12.49 -11.42
CA GLY A 93 9.15 12.44 -11.32
C GLY A 93 9.70 11.59 -10.16
N LEU A 94 8.88 11.13 -9.21
CA LEU A 94 9.31 10.18 -8.18
C LEU A 94 9.56 8.79 -8.79
N ARG A 95 10.75 8.25 -8.56
CA ARG A 95 11.18 6.95 -9.07
C ARG A 95 11.44 5.96 -7.94
N PHE A 96 11.06 4.71 -8.17
CA PHE A 96 11.23 3.60 -7.24
C PHE A 96 11.80 2.41 -8.00
N GLU A 97 12.68 1.64 -7.35
CA GLU A 97 13.22 0.40 -7.92
C GLU A 97 12.63 -0.82 -7.19
N PRO A 98 12.51 -1.96 -7.88
CA PRO A 98 12.79 -2.17 -9.31
C PRO A 98 11.74 -1.54 -10.24
N SER A 99 12.18 -0.92 -11.33
CA SER A 99 11.31 -0.22 -12.29
C SER A 99 10.45 -1.13 -13.18
N ASP A 100 10.91 -2.35 -13.44
CA ASP A 100 10.18 -3.39 -14.20
C ASP A 100 9.15 -4.16 -13.34
N GLY A 101 9.16 -3.90 -12.03
CA GLY A 101 8.19 -4.41 -11.08
C GLY A 101 8.79 -5.33 -10.03
N LEU A 102 8.03 -5.55 -8.96
CA LEU A 102 8.43 -6.43 -7.85
C LEU A 102 7.32 -7.41 -7.49
N THR A 103 7.74 -8.58 -7.00
CA THR A 103 6.81 -9.56 -6.42
C THR A 103 6.70 -9.39 -4.92
N LEU A 104 5.49 -9.16 -4.44
CA LEU A 104 5.14 -9.10 -3.03
C LEU A 104 4.66 -10.46 -2.54
N PRO A 105 5.25 -11.05 -1.49
CA PRO A 105 4.75 -12.28 -0.88
C PRO A 105 3.30 -12.16 -0.39
N PRO A 106 2.60 -13.29 -0.14
CA PRO A 106 1.31 -13.28 0.53
C PRO A 106 1.37 -12.54 1.87
N ARG A 107 0.35 -11.73 2.17
CA ARG A 107 0.21 -11.05 3.48
C ARG A 107 1.50 -10.32 3.90
N SER A 108 2.02 -9.46 3.03
CA SER A 108 3.25 -8.71 3.28
C SER A 108 3.06 -7.20 3.16
N ALA A 109 3.86 -6.45 3.90
CA ALA A 109 4.08 -5.02 3.70
C ALA A 109 5.50 -4.81 3.15
N CYS A 110 5.63 -3.91 2.17
CA CYS A 110 6.90 -3.50 1.59
C CYS A 110 7.00 -1.98 1.64
N TRP A 111 8.20 -1.49 1.94
CA TRP A 111 8.53 -0.07 1.87
C TRP A 111 9.56 0.12 0.77
N LEU A 112 9.30 1.07 -0.13
CA LEU A 112 10.25 1.51 -1.14
C LEU A 112 10.62 2.96 -0.85
N THR A 113 11.90 3.25 -0.82
CA THR A 113 12.39 4.62 -0.72
C THR A 113 12.55 5.18 -2.14
N ALA A 114 12.11 6.41 -2.36
CA ALA A 114 12.28 7.06 -3.65
C ALA A 114 13.78 7.27 -3.93
N LEU A 115 14.17 7.07 -5.19
CA LEU A 115 15.52 7.42 -5.65
C LEU A 115 15.70 8.93 -5.56
N ALA A 116 16.92 9.37 -5.21
CA ALA A 116 17.29 10.76 -5.36
C ALA A 116 17.10 11.19 -6.83
N ALA A 117 16.62 12.42 -7.05
CA ALA A 117 16.58 12.97 -8.40
C ALA A 117 18.01 12.91 -8.97
N ALA A 118 18.17 12.36 -10.18
CA ALA A 118 19.45 12.43 -10.87
C ALA A 118 19.82 13.92 -11.01
N PRO A 119 21.07 14.32 -10.73
CA PRO A 119 21.49 15.69 -10.99
C PRO A 119 21.29 15.98 -12.49
N VAL A 120 20.64 17.11 -12.76
CA VAL A 120 20.42 17.65 -14.12
C VAL A 120 21.75 18.05 -14.74
#